data_AF-A0A9X8UMG8-F1
#
_entry.id   AF-A0A9X8UMG8-F1
#
_cell.length_a   1.000
_cell.length_b   1.000
_cell.length_c   1.000
_cell.angle_alpha   90.00
_cell.angle_beta   90.00
_cell.angle_gamma   90.00
#
_symmetry.space_group_name_H-M   'P 1'
#
loop_
_entity.id
_entity.type
_entity.pdbx_description
1 polymer ?
#
loop_
_entity_poly.entity_id
_entity_poly.type
_entity_poly.pdbx_seq_one_letter_code
_entity_poly.pdbx_strand_id
1 'polypeptide(L)'
;MSSGKKMSPEEQLAALGLAQQGMQRAAGYGAKLLGTYCIILGVLMGGLAALLQVFRPDADFIGFIVIMALFCVSVAAMSLAYGKLYRSLPRGHSKMYLRGFIASMVLYAVAVALLGAGPMGWGAIALIWIIVAAPLFLTGIAMVRK
;
A
#
# COMPACT_ATOMS: atom_id res chain seq x y z
N MET A 1 21.46 26.27 -37.90
CA MET A 1 22.25 25.28 -37.14
C MET A 1 22.67 25.94 -35.83
N SER A 2 22.08 25.53 -34.71
CA SER A 2 22.41 26.10 -33.40
C SER A 2 23.78 25.58 -32.97
N SER A 3 24.75 26.47 -32.81
CA SER A 3 26.05 26.17 -32.23
C SER A 3 25.83 25.55 -30.86
N GLY A 4 26.15 24.26 -30.73
CA GLY A 4 26.09 23.55 -29.46
C GLY A 4 27.03 24.24 -28.47
N LYS A 5 26.45 25.06 -27.58
CA LYS A 5 27.18 25.75 -26.53
C LYS A 5 27.93 24.69 -25.72
N LYS A 6 29.26 24.62 -25.88
CA LYS A 6 30.12 23.71 -25.12
C LYS A 6 30.03 24.14 -23.67
N MET A 7 29.21 23.44 -22.89
CA MET A 7 29.12 23.66 -21.45
C MET A 7 30.47 23.36 -20.81
N SER A 8 30.93 24.23 -19.92
CA SER A 8 32.12 23.96 -19.12
C SER A 8 31.88 22.73 -18.22
N PRO A 9 32.92 22.02 -17.78
CA PRO A 9 32.78 20.91 -16.82
C PRO A 9 32.00 21.32 -15.56
N GLU A 10 32.14 22.56 -15.11
CA GLU A 10 31.39 23.12 -13.98
C GLU A 10 29.90 23.30 -14.29
N GLU A 11 29.57 23.80 -15.49
CA GLU A 11 28.18 23.93 -15.94
C GLU A 11 27.51 22.55 -16.11
N GLN A 12 28.26 21.55 -16.58
CA GLN A 12 27.77 20.16 -16.67
C GLN A 12 27.54 19.56 -15.27
N LEU A 13 28.45 19.80 -14.33
CA LEU A 13 28.31 19.34 -12.95
C LEU A 13 27.12 20.00 -12.25
N ALA A 14 26.93 21.31 -12.45
CA ALA A 14 25.78 22.04 -11.92
C ALA A 14 24.46 21.55 -12.52
N ALA A 15 24.41 21.29 -13.83
CA ALA A 15 23.24 20.71 -14.50
C ALA A 15 22.90 19.31 -13.98
N LEU A 16 23.92 18.46 -13.76
CA LEU A 16 23.75 17.14 -13.13
C LEU A 16 23.24 17.25 -11.69
N GLY A 17 23.74 18.21 -10.91
CA GLY A 17 23.27 18.46 -9.54
C GLY A 17 21.80 18.87 -9.49
N LEU A 18 21.37 19.76 -10.38
CA LEU A 18 19.96 20.16 -10.52
C LEU A 18 19.08 18.99 -10.97
N ALA A 19 19.54 18.19 -11.93
CA ALA A 19 18.84 16.99 -12.38
C ALA A 19 18.70 15.95 -11.25
N GLN A 20 19.76 15.74 -10.46
CA GLN A 20 19.74 14.85 -9.29
C GLN A 20 18.77 15.35 -8.22
N GLN A 21 18.73 16.64 -7.91
CA GLN A 21 17.74 17.21 -6.99
C GLN A 21 16.32 17.04 -7.50
N GLY A 22 16.06 17.26 -8.79
CA GLY A 22 14.77 17.03 -9.41
C GLY A 22 14.32 15.57 -9.30
N MET A 23 15.21 14.63 -9.59
CA MET A 23 14.97 13.20 -9.44
C MET A 23 14.70 12.80 -7.98
N GLN A 24 15.45 13.34 -7.02
CA GLN A 24 15.24 13.05 -5.60
C GLN A 24 13.88 13.55 -5.11
N ARG A 25 13.46 14.75 -5.53
CA ARG A 25 12.11 15.28 -5.21
C ARG A 25 11.00 14.42 -5.81
N ALA A 26 11.14 14.02 -7.07
CA ALA A 26 10.17 13.13 -7.73
C ALA A 26 10.09 11.75 -7.04
N ALA A 27 11.23 11.20 -6.62
CA ALA A 27 11.28 9.93 -5.90
C ALA A 27 10.64 10.03 -4.50
N GLY A 28 10.89 11.13 -3.78
CA GLY A 28 10.24 11.40 -2.49
C GLY A 28 8.72 11.54 -2.63
N TYR A 29 8.25 12.22 -3.69
CA TYR A 29 6.81 12.30 -3.98
C TYR A 29 6.21 10.92 -4.28
N GLY A 30 6.88 10.09 -5.08
CA GLY A 30 6.45 8.72 -5.36
C GLY A 30 6.35 7.84 -4.10
N ALA A 31 7.28 8.00 -3.15
CA ALA A 31 7.24 7.33 -1.86
C ALA A 31 6.03 7.76 -1.01
N LYS A 32 5.75 9.07 -0.95
CA LYS A 32 4.59 9.61 -0.22
C LYS A 32 3.28 9.13 -0.83
N LEU A 33 3.16 9.17 -2.15
CA LEU A 33 1.96 8.71 -2.85
C LEU A 33 1.68 7.21 -2.60
N LEU A 34 2.72 6.37 -2.68
CA LEU A 34 2.58 4.96 -2.36
C LEU A 34 2.23 4.74 -0.89
N GLY A 35 2.84 5.51 0.02
CA GLY A 35 2.53 5.46 1.44
C GLY A 35 1.06 5.83 1.74
N THR A 36 0.52 6.83 1.05
CA THR A 36 -0.90 7.19 1.12
C THR A 36 -1.79 6.04 0.63
N TYR A 37 -1.43 5.37 -0.48
CA TYR A 37 -2.18 4.20 -0.94
C TYR A 37 -2.15 3.04 0.06
N CYS A 38 -1.02 2.79 0.73
CA CYS A 38 -0.95 1.80 1.80
C CYS A 38 -1.90 2.12 2.97
N ILE A 39 -2.00 3.39 3.35
CA ILE A 39 -2.91 3.85 4.42
C ILE A 39 -4.37 3.62 4.01
N ILE A 40 -4.76 4.10 2.82
CA ILE A 40 -6.11 3.93 2.28
C ILE A 40 -6.47 2.46 2.19
N LEU A 41 -5.57 1.64 1.66
CA LEU A 41 -5.79 0.20 1.54
C LEU A 41 -5.91 -0.46 2.91
N GLY A 42 -5.07 -0.13 3.89
CA GLY A 42 -5.19 -0.69 5.24
C GLY A 42 -6.55 -0.40 5.87
N VAL A 43 -7.04 0.84 5.75
CA VAL A 43 -8.37 1.24 6.25
C VAL A 43 -9.48 0.49 5.49
N LEU A 44 -9.38 0.45 4.17
CA LEU A 44 -10.41 -0.16 3.33
C LEU A 44 -10.49 -1.67 3.54
N MET A 45 -9.36 -2.36 3.64
CA MET A 45 -9.29 -3.79 3.97
C MET A 45 -9.88 -4.05 5.35
N GLY A 46 -9.55 -3.25 6.37
CA GLY A 46 -10.15 -3.36 7.70
C GLY A 46 -11.66 -3.14 7.70
N GLY A 47 -12.15 -2.14 6.95
CA GLY A 47 -13.57 -1.84 6.82
C GLY A 47 -14.35 -2.94 6.09
N LEU A 48 -13.86 -3.42 4.95
CA LEU A 48 -14.46 -4.55 4.24
C LEU A 48 -14.49 -5.81 5.11
N ALA A 49 -13.45 -6.03 5.91
CA ALA A 49 -13.39 -7.18 6.80
C ALA A 49 -14.42 -7.12 7.95
N ALA A 50 -14.70 -5.92 8.45
CA ALA A 50 -15.79 -5.70 9.40
C ALA A 50 -17.16 -5.96 8.74
N LEU A 51 -17.34 -5.55 7.48
CA LEU A 51 -18.58 -5.81 6.73
C LEU A 51 -18.83 -7.30 6.50
N LEU A 52 -17.79 -8.11 6.27
CA LEU A 52 -17.94 -9.58 6.15
C LEU A 52 -18.55 -10.26 7.39
N GLN A 53 -18.49 -9.60 8.55
CA GLN A 53 -19.10 -10.12 9.79
C GLN A 53 -20.61 -9.86 9.84
N VAL A 54 -21.06 -8.80 9.18
CA VAL A 54 -22.47 -8.46 9.04
C VAL A 54 -23.08 -9.28 7.90
N PHE A 55 -22.38 -9.33 6.76
CA PHE A 55 -22.78 -10.03 5.55
C PHE A 55 -22.14 -11.43 5.50
N ARG A 56 -22.56 -12.28 6.45
CA ARG A 56 -22.07 -13.65 6.51
C ARG A 56 -22.66 -14.47 5.35
N PRO A 57 -21.90 -15.43 4.76
CA PRO A 57 -22.34 -16.15 3.57
C PRO A 57 -23.61 -17.00 3.78
N ASP A 58 -23.88 -17.41 5.01
CA ASP A 58 -25.07 -18.13 5.46
C ASP A 58 -26.33 -17.24 5.54
N ALA A 59 -26.15 -15.92 5.73
CA ALA A 59 -27.25 -14.96 5.89
C ALA A 59 -27.48 -14.09 4.64
N ASP A 60 -26.39 -13.65 4.00
CA ASP A 60 -26.42 -12.84 2.78
C ASP A 60 -25.24 -13.19 1.88
N PHE A 61 -25.44 -14.22 1.06
CA PHE A 61 -24.45 -14.70 0.10
C PHE A 61 -24.07 -13.65 -0.95
N ILE A 62 -25.03 -12.83 -1.40
CA ILE A 62 -24.76 -11.81 -2.43
C ILE A 62 -23.91 -10.70 -1.82
N GLY A 63 -24.26 -10.20 -0.64
CA GLY A 63 -23.47 -9.22 0.10
C GLY A 63 -22.05 -9.71 0.36
N PHE A 64 -21.90 -10.96 0.78
CA PHE A 64 -20.60 -11.61 0.94
C PHE A 64 -19.76 -11.58 -0.36
N ILE A 65 -20.33 -12.01 -1.49
CA ILE A 65 -19.63 -12.04 -2.78
C ILE A 65 -19.22 -10.63 -3.23
N VAL A 66 -20.09 -9.63 -3.04
CA VAL A 66 -19.78 -8.23 -3.38
C VAL A 66 -18.60 -7.72 -2.55
N ILE A 67 -18.58 -7.99 -1.25
CA ILE A 67 -17.47 -7.56 -0.38
C ILE A 67 -16.16 -8.27 -0.76
N MET A 68 -16.23 -9.58 -1.08
CA MET A 68 -15.06 -10.32 -1.56
C MET A 68 -14.54 -9.78 -2.90
N ALA A 69 -15.43 -9.41 -3.83
CA ALA A 69 -15.04 -8.77 -5.07
C ALA A 69 -14.35 -7.41 -4.82
N LEU A 70 -14.86 -6.60 -3.89
CA LEU A 70 -14.23 -5.34 -3.49
C LEU A 70 -12.83 -5.56 -2.89
N PHE A 71 -12.62 -6.62 -2.11
CA PHE A 71 -11.30 -7.03 -1.63
C PHE A 71 -10.35 -7.29 -2.80
N CYS A 72 -10.75 -8.11 -3.77
CA CYS A 72 -9.95 -8.42 -4.95
C CYS A 72 -9.62 -7.17 -5.77
N VAL A 73 -10.61 -6.29 -5.99
CA VAL A 73 -10.42 -5.02 -6.70
C VAL A 73 -9.41 -4.14 -5.97
N SER A 74 -9.46 -4.08 -4.65
CA SER A 74 -8.56 -3.26 -3.84
C SER A 74 -7.11 -3.75 -3.92
N VAL A 75 -6.91 -5.07 -3.84
CA VAL A 75 -5.59 -5.69 -4.01
C VAL A 75 -5.06 -5.49 -5.43
N ALA A 76 -5.92 -5.63 -6.45
CA ALA A 76 -5.56 -5.38 -7.84
C ALA A 76 -5.18 -3.91 -8.08
N ALA A 77 -5.98 -2.98 -7.57
CA ALA A 77 -5.70 -1.55 -7.67
C ALA A 77 -4.35 -1.19 -7.03
N MET A 78 -4.04 -1.76 -5.87
CA MET A 78 -2.74 -1.55 -5.21
C MET A 78 -1.60 -2.16 -6.02
N SER A 79 -1.78 -3.35 -6.59
CA SER A 79 -0.77 -4.00 -7.42
C SER A 79 -0.45 -3.17 -8.67
N LEU A 80 -1.47 -2.57 -9.29
CA LEU A 80 -1.32 -1.64 -10.42
C LEU A 80 -0.63 -0.34 -10.00
N ALA A 81 -1.02 0.25 -8.87
CA ALA A 81 -0.38 1.45 -8.33
C ALA A 81 1.10 1.20 -8.02
N TYR A 82 1.41 0.05 -7.40
CA TYR A 82 2.77 -0.39 -7.14
C TYR A 82 3.56 -0.60 -8.45
N GLY A 83 2.98 -1.27 -9.45
CA GLY A 83 3.62 -1.47 -10.75
C GLY A 83 4.00 -0.15 -11.44
N LYS A 84 3.12 0.86 -11.35
CA LYS A 84 3.39 2.21 -11.89
C LYS A 84 4.45 2.96 -11.09
N LEU A 85 4.41 2.88 -9.76
CA LEU A 85 5.27 3.67 -8.88
C LEU A 85 6.63 3.03 -8.60
N TYR A 86 6.78 1.71 -8.76
CA TYR A 86 7.97 0.94 -8.38
C TYR A 86 9.28 1.55 -8.89
N ARG A 87 9.29 2.02 -10.15
CA ARG A 87 10.49 2.61 -10.78
C ARG A 87 10.85 3.99 -10.22
N SER A 88 9.87 4.70 -9.65
CA SER A 88 10.06 6.02 -9.04
C SER A 88 10.40 5.95 -7.55
N LEU A 89 10.31 4.77 -6.92
CA LEU A 89 10.55 4.66 -5.48
C LEU A 89 12.04 4.77 -5.14
N PRO A 90 12.38 5.44 -4.02
CA PRO A 90 13.73 5.39 -3.47
C PRO A 90 14.13 3.95 -3.16
N ARG A 91 15.43 3.66 -3.26
CA ARG A 91 15.98 2.32 -2.97
C ARG A 91 15.46 1.80 -1.62
N GLY A 92 14.98 0.56 -1.61
CA GLY A 92 14.48 -0.12 -0.41
C GLY A 92 13.01 0.13 -0.07
N HIS A 93 12.36 1.19 -0.58
CA HIS A 93 10.94 1.47 -0.28
C HIS A 93 10.00 0.43 -0.88
N SER A 94 10.32 -0.09 -2.06
CA SER A 94 9.60 -1.25 -2.62
C SER A 94 9.68 -2.49 -1.72
N LYS A 95 10.87 -2.83 -1.21
CA LYS A 95 11.05 -3.98 -0.30
C LYS A 95 10.29 -3.76 1.01
N MET A 96 10.22 -2.52 1.49
CA MET A 96 9.46 -2.14 2.66
C MET A 96 7.96 -2.35 2.45
N TYR A 97 7.41 -1.85 1.33
CA TYR A 97 6.03 -2.11 0.92
C TYR A 97 5.72 -3.61 0.84
N LEU A 98 6.57 -4.38 0.14
CA LEU A 98 6.34 -5.80 -0.07
C LEU A 98 6.31 -6.57 1.26
N ARG A 99 7.20 -6.24 2.20
CA ARG A 99 7.20 -6.82 3.55
C ARG A 99 5.92 -6.49 4.32
N GLY A 100 5.49 -5.22 4.31
CA GLY A 100 4.24 -4.81 4.95
C GLY A 100 3.01 -5.48 4.35
N PHE A 101 2.97 -5.58 3.02
CA PHE A 101 1.89 -6.27 2.30
C PHE A 101 1.85 -7.76 2.60
N ILE A 102 2.98 -8.47 2.50
CA ILE A 102 3.05 -9.91 2.82
C ILE A 102 2.66 -10.15 4.28
N ALA A 103 3.17 -9.36 5.22
CA ALA A 103 2.81 -9.50 6.64
C ALA A 103 1.31 -9.32 6.86
N SER A 104 0.69 -8.32 6.23
CA SER A 104 -0.75 -8.10 6.30
C SER A 104 -1.55 -9.26 5.69
N MET A 105 -1.11 -9.81 4.56
CA MET A 105 -1.77 -10.96 3.92
C MET A 105 -1.65 -12.26 4.74
N VAL A 106 -0.50 -12.49 5.36
CA VAL A 106 -0.32 -13.63 6.28
C VAL A 106 -1.25 -13.50 7.48
N LEU A 107 -1.30 -12.31 8.10
CA LEU A 107 -2.22 -12.06 9.21
C LEU A 107 -3.68 -12.19 8.79
N TYR A 108 -4.04 -11.74 7.58
CA TYR A 108 -5.39 -11.92 7.03
C TYR A 108 -5.75 -13.40 6.93
N ALA A 109 -4.86 -14.24 6.38
CA ALA A 109 -5.10 -15.68 6.28
C ALA A 109 -5.29 -16.34 7.66
N VAL A 110 -4.47 -15.96 8.65
CA VAL A 110 -4.60 -16.41 10.04
C VAL A 110 -5.92 -15.94 10.66
N ALA A 111 -6.30 -14.69 10.44
CA ALA A 111 -7.55 -14.12 10.92
C ALA A 111 -8.78 -14.86 10.37
N VAL A 112 -8.78 -15.16 9.07
CA VAL A 112 -9.86 -15.94 8.44
C VAL A 112 -9.95 -17.34 9.04
N ALA A 113 -8.81 -18.01 9.25
CA ALA A 113 -8.80 -19.34 9.88
C ALA A 113 -9.34 -19.30 11.33
N LEU A 114 -8.95 -18.29 12.10
CA LEU A 114 -9.42 -18.10 13.48
C LEU A 114 -10.93 -17.81 13.54
N LEU A 115 -11.44 -16.96 12.65
CA LEU A 115 -12.86 -16.63 12.57
C LEU A 115 -13.71 -17.82 12.09
N GLY A 116 -13.13 -18.72 11.30
CA GLY A 116 -13.74 -19.99 10.92
C GLY A 116 -13.83 -21.02 12.04
N ALA A 117 -13.07 -20.86 13.13
CA ALA A 117 -13.01 -21.81 14.24
C ALA A 117 -14.13 -21.63 15.29
N GLY A 118 -14.92 -20.55 15.20
CA GLY A 118 -16.06 -20.33 16.08
C GLY A 118 -16.49 -18.87 16.19
N PRO A 119 -17.68 -18.60 16.76
CA PRO A 119 -18.17 -17.24 16.94
C PRO A 119 -17.29 -16.47 17.95
N MET A 120 -16.78 -15.32 17.54
CA MET A 120 -16.04 -14.38 18.40
C MET A 120 -16.89 -13.14 18.68
N GLY A 121 -16.67 -12.50 19.83
CA GLY A 121 -17.30 -11.22 20.15
C GLY A 121 -16.77 -10.09 19.24
N TRP A 122 -17.64 -9.12 18.92
CA TRP A 122 -17.33 -7.98 18.04
C TRP A 122 -16.03 -7.23 18.41
N GLY A 123 -15.72 -7.10 19.70
CA GLY A 123 -14.48 -6.46 20.16
C GLY A 123 -13.20 -7.22 19.76
N ALA A 124 -13.22 -8.54 19.87
CA ALA A 124 -12.10 -9.39 19.44
C ALA A 124 -11.91 -9.34 17.93
N ILE A 125 -13.02 -9.32 17.18
CA ILE A 125 -12.99 -9.23 15.72
C ILE A 125 -12.43 -7.89 15.26
N ALA A 126 -12.85 -6.78 15.87
CA ALA A 126 -12.30 -5.46 15.57
C ALA A 126 -10.78 -5.40 15.82
N LEU A 127 -10.31 -5.97 16.94
CA LEU A 127 -8.88 -6.05 17.26
C LEU A 127 -8.10 -6.88 16.23
N ILE A 128 -8.63 -8.02 15.81
CA ILE A 128 -8.02 -8.86 14.76
C ILE A 128 -7.83 -8.04 13.48
N TRP A 129 -8.85 -7.31 13.04
CA TRP A 129 -8.76 -6.51 11.81
C TRP A 129 -7.81 -5.31 11.93
N ILE A 130 -7.72 -4.70 13.11
CA ILE A 130 -6.69 -3.69 13.39
C ILE A 130 -5.29 -4.30 13.26
N ILE A 131 -5.07 -5.49 13.81
CA ILE A 131 -3.79 -6.20 13.72
C ILE A 131 -3.45 -6.55 12.26
N VAL A 132 -4.44 -7.00 11.48
CA VAL A 132 -4.27 -7.31 10.05
C VAL A 132 -3.91 -6.07 9.24
N ALA A 133 -4.53 -4.91 9.53
CA ALA A 133 -4.27 -3.66 8.83
C ALA A 133 -2.96 -2.97 9.25
N ALA A 134 -2.50 -3.21 10.48
CA ALA A 134 -1.37 -2.50 11.08
C ALA A 134 -0.07 -2.54 10.25
N PRO A 135 0.39 -3.68 9.70
CA PRO A 135 1.62 -3.72 8.91
C PRO A 135 1.60 -2.79 7.69
N LEU A 136 0.47 -2.76 6.95
CA LEU A 136 0.31 -1.88 5.79
C LEU A 136 0.21 -0.40 6.22
N PHE A 137 -0.55 -0.14 7.28
CA PHE A 137 -0.74 1.22 7.79
C PHE A 137 0.58 1.83 8.33
N LEU A 138 1.32 1.07 9.13
CA LEU A 138 2.63 1.48 9.65
C LEU A 138 3.66 1.66 8.53
N THR A 139 3.66 0.76 7.54
CA THR A 139 4.51 0.90 6.36
C THR A 139 4.18 2.18 5.60
N GLY A 140 2.89 2.46 5.39
CA GLY A 140 2.43 3.70 4.75
C GLY A 140 2.89 4.95 5.50
N ILE A 141 2.70 4.99 6.82
CA ILE A 141 3.18 6.10 7.66
C ILE A 141 4.70 6.29 7.53
N ALA A 142 5.46 5.20 7.60
CA ALA A 142 6.92 5.25 7.49
C ALA A 142 7.41 5.79 6.13
N MET A 143 6.67 5.50 5.06
CA MET A 143 6.95 6.02 3.72
C MET A 143 6.54 7.49 3.54
N VAL A 144 5.48 7.94 4.22
CA VAL A 144 5.01 9.34 4.16
C VAL A 144 5.89 10.29 4.98
N ARG A 145 6.43 9.82 6.10
CA ARG A 145 7.24 10.63 7.04
C ARG A 145 8.68 10.86 6.60
N LYS A 146 9.17 10.15 5.59
CA LYS A 146 10.50 10.35 4.99
C LYS A 146 10.44 11.31 3.81
#